data_AF-A0A2E0VLD2-F1
#
_entry.id   AF-A0A2E0VLD2-F1
#
_cell.length_a   1.000
_cell.length_b   1.000
_cell.length_c   1.000
_cell.angle_alpha   90.00
_cell.angle_beta   90.00
_cell.angle_gamma   90.00
#
_symmetry.space_group_name_H-M   'P 1'
#
loop_
_entity.id
_entity.type
_entity.pdbx_description
1 polymer ?
#
loop_
_entity_poly.entity_id
_entity_poly.type
_entity_poly.pdbx_seq_one_letter_code
_entity_poly.pdbx_strand_id
1 'polypeptide(L)'
;MKNPLRFQHILPALFLSLIGCDTGPSAPDSVVLNDGARVQSTPAVEVARLGDISAVHRNGNIVVSWAFPDAPAPVSVYGSERPYSQDRQRLAHNLVADSMEIPVKPEQRQYFFVETAPDQGRWVSTRVLPLEGGRNFRDLGGYATGDGRYTRWGTLYRSGTLAGLTENDINYLHKLGIAVVCDFRSNEERAAEPTPWQALGQETRYLHWQYSYRSDESWGDMRQWLSVTSDMTASQARSLITESYRDAPTRFGDRYKALFETLLANRAPLTFHCSAGKDRTGLAAGLILYALGVPRETILRDYALSETVVDYEKEIHTEAEAGNNPLSSAIAAMDPAARRALMRSDPAYLEAAFTGMEQQFGSIDAYLEQVLGVDSEARAQLQSLYLTAQ
;
A
#
# COMPACT_ATOMS: atom_id res chain seq x y z
N MET A 1 -10.12 -31.63 31.76
CA MET A 1 -9.16 -31.75 32.88
C MET A 1 -8.00 -30.81 32.59
N LYS A 2 -7.90 -29.73 33.37
CA LYS A 2 -6.82 -28.74 33.32
C LYS A 2 -5.74 -29.16 34.30
N ASN A 3 -4.47 -29.16 33.89
CA ASN A 3 -3.31 -28.66 34.66
C ASN A 3 -1.98 -28.99 33.92
N PRO A 4 -0.85 -28.34 34.25
CA PRO A 4 -0.50 -26.94 33.95
C PRO A 4 1.04 -26.83 33.62
N LEU A 5 1.62 -25.63 33.77
CA LEU A 5 3.06 -25.37 34.05
C LEU A 5 4.00 -25.49 32.83
N ARG A 6 5.09 -24.74 32.70
CA ARG A 6 5.79 -23.70 33.48
C ARG A 6 6.95 -23.22 32.57
N PHE A 7 7.72 -22.29 33.11
CA PHE A 7 9.12 -21.96 32.82
C PHE A 7 9.28 -20.69 31.98
N GLN A 8 9.66 -19.55 32.56
CA GLN A 8 10.81 -19.18 33.40
C GLN A 8 12.12 -18.95 32.61
N HIS A 9 12.77 -17.84 32.99
CA HIS A 9 14.21 -17.49 32.89
C HIS A 9 14.72 -17.03 31.50
N ILE A 10 15.15 -15.78 31.24
CA ILE A 10 16.06 -14.78 31.88
C ILE A 10 17.50 -14.82 31.32
N LEU A 11 17.90 -13.70 30.65
CA LEU A 11 19.25 -13.07 30.46
C LEU A 11 20.34 -13.89 29.71
N PRO A 12 21.49 -13.33 29.21
CA PRO A 12 22.14 -11.99 29.41
C PRO A 12 22.74 -11.32 28.09
N ALA A 13 23.04 -10.00 28.04
CA ALA A 13 24.38 -9.30 28.07
C ALA A 13 25.38 -9.58 26.91
N LEU A 14 26.23 -8.69 26.33
CA LEU A 14 26.76 -7.34 26.61
C LEU A 14 27.71 -6.87 25.42
N PHE A 15 27.76 -5.56 25.09
CA PHE A 15 28.89 -4.66 24.64
C PHE A 15 29.37 -4.59 23.16
N LEU A 16 29.24 -3.43 22.45
CA LEU A 16 30.11 -2.20 22.29
C LEU A 16 31.38 -2.43 21.43
N SER A 17 31.84 -1.61 20.47
CA SER A 17 31.52 -0.26 19.94
C SER A 17 32.47 0.09 18.75
N LEU A 18 31.99 0.80 17.71
CA LEU A 18 32.48 2.08 17.09
C LEU A 18 33.99 2.28 16.75
N ILE A 19 34.50 3.08 15.79
CA ILE A 19 34.09 4.13 14.82
C ILE A 19 35.32 4.42 13.89
N GLY A 20 35.10 5.06 12.73
CA GLY A 20 36.07 5.98 12.08
C GLY A 20 35.80 6.09 10.56
N CYS A 21 35.08 7.07 10.02
CA CYS A 21 35.28 8.54 9.84
C CYS A 21 36.30 8.94 8.74
N ASP A 22 35.79 9.63 7.69
CA ASP A 22 36.29 10.84 6.97
C ASP A 22 35.98 10.78 5.46
N THR A 23 35.04 11.57 4.92
CA THR A 23 35.07 12.99 4.45
C THR A 23 36.01 13.32 3.27
N GLY A 24 35.40 13.72 2.14
CA GLY A 24 35.83 14.92 1.40
C GLY A 24 35.70 14.89 -0.15
N PRO A 25 35.61 16.06 -0.82
CA PRO A 25 34.56 16.30 -1.83
C PRO A 25 35.04 16.81 -3.23
N SER A 26 34.04 17.13 -4.08
CA SER A 26 33.93 18.25 -5.05
C SER A 26 34.00 18.00 -6.58
N ALA A 27 33.01 18.58 -7.27
CA ALA A 27 32.85 18.79 -8.72
C ALA A 27 33.54 20.14 -9.15
N PRO A 28 33.42 20.76 -10.36
CA PRO A 28 32.23 20.90 -11.24
C PRO A 28 32.50 21.06 -12.78
N ASP A 29 31.42 21.29 -13.55
CA ASP A 29 31.22 22.43 -14.49
C ASP A 29 30.52 22.17 -15.84
N SER A 30 29.68 23.15 -16.16
CA SER A 30 28.68 23.31 -17.22
C SER A 30 29.21 23.82 -18.57
N VAL A 31 28.48 23.54 -19.66
CA VAL A 31 28.50 24.38 -20.88
C VAL A 31 27.09 24.51 -21.47
N VAL A 32 26.71 25.77 -21.76
CA VAL A 32 25.50 26.22 -22.47
C VAL A 32 25.84 26.46 -23.93
N LEU A 33 24.97 26.05 -24.85
CA LEU A 33 24.88 26.64 -26.19
C LEU A 33 23.41 26.83 -26.59
N ASN A 34 23.16 28.00 -27.15
CA ASN A 34 21.89 28.56 -27.59
C ASN A 34 21.97 28.63 -29.12
N ASP A 35 20.91 28.28 -29.86
CA ASP A 35 20.64 28.89 -31.17
C ASP A 35 19.23 28.61 -31.65
N GLY A 36 18.60 29.66 -32.16
CA GLY A 36 17.19 29.73 -32.50
C GLY A 36 16.87 29.31 -33.93
N ALA A 37 15.68 28.73 -34.09
CA ALA A 37 14.92 28.73 -35.33
C ALA A 37 13.43 28.80 -34.99
N ARG A 38 12.78 29.93 -35.27
CA ARG A 38 11.32 30.07 -35.15
C ARG A 38 10.66 29.33 -36.31
N VAL A 39 10.19 28.12 -36.04
CA VAL A 39 9.18 27.45 -36.85
C VAL A 39 7.84 28.06 -36.49
N GLN A 40 7.11 28.62 -37.47
CA GLN A 40 5.70 28.98 -37.29
C GLN A 40 4.91 27.68 -37.12
N SER A 41 4.61 27.32 -35.87
CA SER A 41 3.69 26.24 -35.53
C SER A 41 2.27 26.68 -35.86
N THR A 42 1.52 25.82 -36.55
CA THR A 42 0.05 25.78 -36.47
C THR A 42 -0.38 25.97 -35.02
N PRO A 43 -1.47 26.71 -34.72
CA PRO A 43 -1.91 26.84 -33.34
C PRO A 43 -2.21 25.42 -32.86
N ALA A 44 -1.39 24.93 -31.94
CA ALA A 44 -1.69 23.70 -31.21
C ALA A 44 -3.06 23.95 -30.60
N VAL A 45 -4.04 23.11 -30.93
CA VAL A 45 -5.29 23.08 -30.18
C VAL A 45 -4.85 22.83 -28.75
N GLU A 46 -4.98 23.84 -27.90
CA GLU A 46 -4.52 23.77 -26.52
C GLU A 46 -5.41 22.74 -25.82
N VAL A 47 -4.89 21.53 -25.66
CA VAL A 47 -5.63 20.45 -25.02
C VAL A 47 -5.73 20.80 -23.55
N ALA A 48 -6.97 20.86 -23.06
CA ALA A 48 -7.22 21.16 -21.66
C ALA A 48 -6.53 20.13 -20.77
N ARG A 49 -5.71 20.63 -19.84
CA ARG A 49 -4.98 19.81 -18.89
C ARG A 49 -5.92 19.34 -17.78
N LEU A 50 -6.01 18.03 -17.56
CA LEU A 50 -6.70 17.49 -16.39
C LEU A 50 -5.86 17.70 -15.13
N GLY A 51 -6.48 18.34 -14.13
CA GLY A 51 -6.02 18.41 -12.75
C GLY A 51 -6.40 17.15 -11.98
N ASP A 52 -6.85 17.28 -10.74
CA ASP A 52 -7.22 16.12 -9.93
C ASP A 52 -8.37 15.31 -10.53
N ILE A 53 -8.28 13.99 -10.42
CA ILE A 53 -9.30 13.04 -10.85
C ILE A 53 -9.51 12.00 -9.76
N SER A 54 -10.77 11.64 -9.50
CA SER A 54 -11.11 10.65 -8.49
C SER A 54 -12.35 9.85 -8.86
N ALA A 55 -12.51 8.68 -8.25
CA ALA A 55 -13.71 7.88 -8.33
C ALA A 55 -14.04 7.32 -6.94
N VAL A 56 -15.25 7.57 -6.46
CA VAL A 56 -15.68 7.19 -5.11
C VAL A 56 -17.05 6.54 -5.13
N HIS A 57 -17.27 5.54 -4.26
CA HIS A 57 -18.60 4.95 -4.09
C HIS A 57 -19.49 5.92 -3.31
N ARG A 58 -20.71 6.14 -3.79
CA ARG A 58 -21.74 6.95 -3.14
C ARG A 58 -23.12 6.41 -3.53
N ASN A 59 -23.91 5.98 -2.54
CA ASN A 59 -25.32 5.61 -2.73
C ASN A 59 -25.59 4.60 -3.87
N GLY A 60 -24.74 3.57 -4.03
CA GLY A 60 -24.88 2.57 -5.10
C GLY A 60 -24.31 3.00 -6.47
N ASN A 61 -23.78 4.23 -6.57
CA ASN A 61 -23.09 4.75 -7.73
C ASN A 61 -21.59 4.92 -7.46
N ILE A 62 -20.83 5.00 -8.53
CA ILE A 62 -19.48 5.54 -8.58
C ILE A 62 -19.59 6.98 -9.08
N VAL A 63 -19.16 7.94 -8.27
CA VAL A 63 -19.01 9.34 -8.68
C VAL A 63 -17.61 9.49 -9.22
N VAL A 64 -17.48 9.68 -10.53
CA VAL A 64 -16.22 10.04 -11.19
C VAL A 64 -16.15 11.56 -11.25
N SER A 65 -15.11 12.16 -10.68
CA SER A 65 -14.92 13.61 -10.62
C SER A 65 -13.59 14.01 -11.22
N TRP A 66 -13.56 15.17 -11.88
CA TRP A 66 -12.36 15.74 -12.49
C TRP A 66 -12.31 17.26 -12.28
N ALA A 67 -11.09 17.80 -12.24
CA ALA A 67 -10.84 19.23 -12.16
C ALA A 67 -9.95 19.69 -13.31
N PHE A 68 -10.04 20.97 -13.62
CA PHE A 68 -9.13 21.66 -14.55
C PHE A 68 -8.40 22.76 -13.77
N PRO A 69 -7.06 22.80 -13.81
CA PRO A 69 -6.31 23.85 -13.11
C PRO A 69 -6.48 25.22 -13.79
N ASP A 70 -6.77 25.25 -15.08
CA ASP A 70 -6.84 26.47 -15.88
C ASP A 70 -8.30 26.91 -16.13
N ALA A 71 -9.02 26.20 -16.99
CA ALA A 71 -10.41 26.47 -17.33
C ALA A 71 -11.20 25.17 -17.59
N PRO A 72 -12.50 25.12 -17.23
CA PRO A 72 -13.34 23.97 -17.55
C PRO A 72 -13.36 23.69 -19.06
N ALA A 73 -13.22 22.41 -19.41
CA ALA A 73 -13.32 21.94 -20.79
C ALA A 73 -14.29 20.76 -20.87
N PRO A 74 -14.95 20.54 -22.03
CA PRO A 74 -15.77 19.36 -22.22
C PRO A 74 -14.92 18.08 -22.15
N VAL A 75 -15.47 17.04 -21.55
CA VAL A 75 -14.84 15.72 -21.49
C VAL A 75 -15.71 14.66 -22.16
N SER A 76 -15.08 13.58 -22.62
CA SER A 76 -15.77 12.32 -22.88
C SER A 76 -15.41 11.32 -21.77
N VAL A 77 -16.40 10.60 -21.26
CA VAL A 77 -16.19 9.60 -20.21
C VAL A 77 -16.42 8.22 -20.81
N TYR A 78 -15.46 7.33 -20.64
CA TYR A 78 -15.55 5.94 -21.07
C TYR A 78 -15.49 5.00 -19.88
N GLY A 79 -16.19 3.88 -19.94
CA GLY A 79 -16.13 2.79 -18.98
C GLY A 79 -15.46 1.55 -19.57
N SER A 80 -14.75 0.79 -18.74
CA SER A 80 -14.18 -0.51 -19.11
C SER A 80 -14.10 -1.43 -17.90
N GLU A 81 -14.05 -2.73 -18.15
CA GLU A 81 -13.79 -3.78 -17.15
C GLU A 81 -12.29 -4.04 -16.96
N ARG A 82 -11.45 -3.54 -17.88
CA ARG A 82 -9.99 -3.64 -17.80
C ARG A 82 -9.38 -2.24 -17.98
N PRO A 83 -8.41 -1.86 -17.15
CA PRO A 83 -7.74 -0.60 -17.32
C PRO A 83 -6.92 -0.64 -18.63
N TYR A 84 -6.77 0.51 -19.28
CA TYR A 84 -5.98 0.65 -20.51
C TYR A 84 -6.50 -0.17 -21.71
N SER A 85 -7.76 -0.63 -21.67
CA SER A 85 -8.39 -1.32 -22.79
C SER A 85 -8.73 -0.35 -23.93
N GLN A 86 -8.52 -0.79 -25.17
CA GLN A 86 -8.99 -0.09 -26.36
C GLN A 86 -10.50 -0.26 -26.56
N ASP A 87 -11.09 -1.35 -26.04
CA ASP A 87 -12.52 -1.67 -26.15
C ASP A 87 -13.37 -0.94 -25.09
N ARG A 88 -13.02 0.32 -24.80
CA ARG A 88 -13.71 1.14 -23.79
C ARG A 88 -15.05 1.66 -24.34
N GLN A 89 -16.12 1.52 -23.56
CA GLN A 89 -17.46 1.97 -23.93
C GLN A 89 -17.65 3.45 -23.57
N ARG A 90 -18.04 4.29 -24.53
CA ARG A 90 -18.36 5.69 -24.26
C ARG A 90 -19.66 5.79 -23.45
N LEU A 91 -19.59 6.41 -22.28
CA LEU A 91 -20.70 6.64 -21.36
C LEU A 91 -21.25 8.06 -21.50
N ALA A 92 -20.38 9.04 -21.75
CA ALA A 92 -20.74 10.43 -22.01
C ALA A 92 -19.81 11.03 -23.08
N HIS A 93 -20.31 12.02 -23.81
CA HIS A 93 -19.54 12.74 -24.83
C HIS A 93 -19.79 14.24 -24.73
N ASN A 94 -18.73 15.04 -24.87
CA ASN A 94 -18.79 16.49 -24.83
C ASN A 94 -19.50 17.02 -23.55
N LEU A 95 -19.24 16.37 -22.42
CA LEU A 95 -19.85 16.66 -21.14
C LEU A 95 -19.15 17.87 -20.50
N VAL A 96 -19.90 18.94 -20.26
CA VAL A 96 -19.44 20.11 -19.51
C VAL A 96 -19.95 20.00 -18.08
N ALA A 97 -19.18 19.30 -17.24
CA ALA A 97 -19.44 19.10 -15.82
C ALA A 97 -18.09 18.92 -15.10
N ASP A 98 -18.11 18.80 -13.77
CA ASP A 98 -16.97 18.41 -12.93
C ASP A 98 -17.06 16.95 -12.46
N SER A 99 -18.16 16.27 -12.76
CA SER A 99 -18.43 14.92 -12.31
C SER A 99 -19.54 14.21 -13.11
N MET A 100 -19.57 12.88 -12.99
CA MET A 100 -20.62 12.00 -13.51
C MET A 100 -20.88 10.86 -12.52
N GLU A 101 -22.15 10.56 -12.26
CA GLU A 101 -22.55 9.37 -11.51
C GLU A 101 -22.76 8.18 -12.45
N ILE A 102 -22.20 7.03 -12.09
CA ILE A 102 -22.24 5.82 -12.89
C ILE A 102 -22.65 4.66 -11.97
N PRO A 103 -23.67 3.85 -12.29
CA PRO A 103 -24.08 2.74 -11.44
C PRO A 103 -22.93 1.76 -11.15
N VAL A 104 -22.81 1.33 -9.89
CA VAL A 104 -21.90 0.25 -9.50
C VAL A 104 -22.40 -1.06 -10.10
N LYS A 105 -21.48 -1.84 -10.67
CA LYS A 105 -21.70 -3.23 -11.04
C LYS A 105 -20.99 -4.13 -10.02
N PRO A 106 -21.70 -4.72 -9.05
CA PRO A 106 -21.07 -5.37 -7.90
C PRO A 106 -20.20 -6.57 -8.29
N GLU A 107 -20.49 -7.23 -9.40
CA GLU A 107 -19.80 -8.42 -9.88
C GLU A 107 -18.54 -8.16 -10.71
N GLN A 108 -18.21 -6.90 -11.02
CA GLN A 108 -17.08 -6.57 -11.90
C GLN A 108 -16.41 -5.25 -11.51
N ARG A 109 -15.09 -5.19 -11.71
CA ARG A 109 -14.37 -3.94 -11.51
C ARG A 109 -14.64 -2.98 -12.65
N GLN A 110 -14.92 -1.72 -12.32
CA GLN A 110 -15.16 -0.66 -13.29
C GLN A 110 -14.00 0.34 -13.28
N TYR A 111 -13.47 0.59 -14.47
CA TYR A 111 -12.45 1.61 -14.74
C TYR A 111 -13.05 2.65 -15.66
N PHE A 112 -12.59 3.88 -15.50
CA PHE A 112 -13.06 5.02 -16.27
C PHE A 112 -11.89 5.72 -16.93
N PHE A 113 -12.09 6.16 -18.17
CA PHE A 113 -11.17 7.03 -18.86
C PHE A 113 -11.88 8.36 -19.10
N VAL A 114 -11.35 9.43 -18.51
CA VAL A 114 -11.84 10.80 -18.71
C VAL A 114 -10.94 11.45 -19.76
N GLU A 115 -11.50 11.65 -20.94
CA GLU A 115 -10.80 12.11 -22.15
C GLU A 115 -11.08 13.59 -22.40
N THR A 116 -10.03 14.40 -22.58
CA THR A 116 -10.14 15.83 -22.94
C THR A 116 -9.89 16.10 -24.42
N ALA A 117 -9.18 15.21 -25.11
CA ALA A 117 -8.99 15.19 -26.56
C ALA A 117 -8.76 13.75 -27.01
N PRO A 118 -8.88 13.41 -28.31
CA PRO A 118 -8.70 12.03 -28.78
C PRO A 118 -7.42 11.38 -28.23
N ASP A 119 -7.60 10.29 -27.47
CA ASP A 119 -6.53 9.54 -26.80
C ASP A 119 -5.70 10.32 -25.77
N GLN A 120 -6.16 11.49 -25.33
CA GLN A 120 -5.58 12.28 -24.24
C GLN A 120 -6.55 12.35 -23.07
N GLY A 121 -6.16 11.81 -21.92
CA GLY A 121 -7.05 11.68 -20.78
C GLY A 121 -6.45 10.89 -19.64
N ARG A 122 -7.21 10.69 -18.57
CA ARG A 122 -6.72 9.97 -17.39
C ARG A 122 -7.60 8.80 -17.01
N TRP A 123 -6.93 7.71 -16.64
CA TRP A 123 -7.60 6.53 -16.10
C TRP A 123 -7.84 6.70 -14.60
N VAL A 124 -9.06 6.39 -14.17
CA VAL A 124 -9.47 6.45 -12.78
C VAL A 124 -10.38 5.27 -12.45
N SER A 125 -10.31 4.80 -11.21
CA SER A 125 -11.21 3.78 -10.67
C SER A 125 -11.31 3.99 -9.16
N THR A 126 -12.27 3.31 -8.54
CA THR A 126 -12.38 3.31 -7.09
C THR A 126 -11.21 2.54 -6.50
N ARG A 127 -10.62 3.15 -5.46
CA ARG A 127 -9.40 2.64 -4.83
C ARG A 127 -9.69 1.44 -3.94
N VAL A 128 -10.67 1.59 -3.06
CA VAL A 128 -11.16 0.52 -2.18
C VAL A 128 -12.12 -0.35 -2.97
N LEU A 129 -11.88 -1.66 -2.97
CA LEU A 129 -12.74 -2.60 -3.68
C LEU A 129 -14.00 -2.88 -2.84
N PRO A 130 -15.19 -3.05 -3.46
CA PRO A 130 -16.45 -3.27 -2.77
C PRO A 130 -16.60 -4.73 -2.32
N LEU A 131 -15.66 -5.21 -1.50
CA LEU A 131 -15.71 -6.57 -0.96
C LEU A 131 -16.56 -6.59 0.31
N GLU A 132 -17.40 -7.62 0.45
CA GLU A 132 -18.30 -7.83 1.59
C GLU A 132 -17.52 -8.20 2.86
N GLY A 133 -16.58 -9.14 2.72
CA GLY A 133 -15.73 -9.64 3.80
C GLY A 133 -14.25 -9.29 3.64
N GLY A 134 -13.91 -8.48 2.63
CA GLY A 134 -12.55 -8.01 2.41
C GLY A 134 -12.11 -6.97 3.45
N ARG A 135 -10.94 -7.18 4.05
CA ARG A 135 -10.35 -6.22 5.00
C ARG A 135 -9.34 -5.32 4.32
N ASN A 136 -9.56 -4.01 4.35
CA ASN A 136 -8.62 -2.99 3.85
C ASN A 136 -8.14 -3.18 2.40
N PHE A 137 -8.91 -3.87 1.55
CA PHE A 137 -8.50 -4.31 0.22
C PHE A 137 -8.60 -3.15 -0.79
N ARG A 138 -7.46 -2.74 -1.36
CA ARG A 138 -7.40 -1.61 -2.28
C ARG A 138 -6.30 -1.71 -3.32
N ASP A 139 -6.53 -1.04 -4.44
CA ASP A 139 -5.59 -0.90 -5.55
C ASP A 139 -4.57 0.22 -5.28
N LEU A 140 -3.32 0.02 -5.67
CA LEU A 140 -2.23 1.00 -5.60
C LEU A 140 -2.02 1.79 -6.90
N GLY A 141 -2.92 1.69 -7.87
CA GLY A 141 -2.89 2.47 -9.10
C GLY A 141 -3.32 3.93 -8.95
N GLY A 142 -3.02 4.74 -9.97
CA GLY A 142 -3.45 6.12 -10.10
C GLY A 142 -2.70 7.15 -9.26
N TYR A 143 -1.69 6.76 -8.48
CA TYR A 143 -0.77 7.71 -7.83
C TYR A 143 0.18 8.33 -8.85
N ALA A 144 0.26 9.66 -8.87
CA ALA A 144 1.21 10.42 -9.66
C ALA A 144 2.63 10.25 -9.13
N THR A 145 3.59 10.13 -10.03
CA THR A 145 5.03 10.12 -9.75
C THR A 145 5.64 11.51 -9.99
N GLY A 146 6.84 11.74 -9.46
CA GLY A 146 7.53 13.03 -9.62
C GLY A 146 7.88 13.40 -11.07
N ASP A 147 7.88 12.43 -11.98
CA ASP A 147 8.18 12.59 -13.41
C ASP A 147 6.93 12.62 -14.31
N GLY A 148 5.73 12.74 -13.72
CA GLY A 148 4.48 12.89 -14.47
C GLY A 148 3.84 11.59 -14.95
N ARG A 149 4.41 10.42 -14.63
CA ARG A 149 3.77 9.12 -14.84
C ARG A 149 2.81 8.79 -13.69
N TYR A 150 2.12 7.66 -13.82
CA TYR A 150 1.17 7.18 -12.82
C TYR A 150 1.35 5.69 -12.57
N THR A 151 1.20 5.27 -11.32
CA THR A 151 1.08 3.85 -10.96
C THR A 151 -0.08 3.20 -11.71
N ARG A 152 0.14 2.01 -12.26
CA ARG A 152 -0.83 1.32 -13.12
C ARG A 152 -1.98 0.75 -12.30
N TRP A 153 -3.20 1.13 -12.65
CA TRP A 153 -4.41 0.51 -12.12
C TRP A 153 -4.47 -0.98 -12.44
N GLY A 154 -5.02 -1.75 -11.51
CA GLY A 154 -5.28 -3.17 -11.68
C GLY A 154 -4.05 -4.08 -11.61
N THR A 155 -2.91 -3.56 -11.14
CA THR A 155 -1.64 -4.32 -11.12
C THR A 155 -1.21 -4.71 -9.71
N LEU A 156 -1.33 -3.81 -8.74
CA LEU A 156 -0.84 -4.01 -7.38
C LEU A 156 -1.97 -3.72 -6.39
N TYR A 157 -2.27 -4.70 -5.56
CA TYR A 157 -3.28 -4.62 -4.52
C TYR A 157 -2.65 -4.82 -3.15
N ARG A 158 -3.21 -4.14 -2.16
CA ARG A 158 -2.87 -4.33 -0.75
C ARG A 158 -4.13 -4.65 0.04
N SER A 159 -4.01 -5.50 1.06
CA SER A 159 -5.13 -5.83 1.94
C SER A 159 -4.69 -6.20 3.34
N GLY A 160 -5.67 -6.37 4.23
CA GLY A 160 -5.57 -7.20 5.42
C GLY A 160 -5.84 -8.66 5.10
N THR A 161 -6.14 -9.44 6.13
CA THR A 161 -6.43 -10.86 6.03
C THR A 161 -7.52 -11.14 4.99
N LEU A 162 -7.36 -12.23 4.26
CA LEU A 162 -8.31 -12.69 3.24
C LEU A 162 -9.25 -13.77 3.79
N ALA A 163 -9.14 -14.12 5.08
CA ALA A 163 -9.95 -15.18 5.68
C ALA A 163 -11.45 -14.84 5.77
N GLY A 164 -11.80 -13.56 5.71
CA GLY A 164 -13.19 -13.09 5.75
C GLY A 164 -13.90 -13.07 4.40
N LEU A 165 -13.20 -13.31 3.28
CA LEU A 165 -13.78 -13.19 1.94
C LEU A 165 -15.00 -14.11 1.77
N THR A 166 -16.10 -13.54 1.25
CA THR A 166 -17.29 -14.31 0.88
C THR A 166 -17.11 -14.98 -0.49
N GLU A 167 -18.04 -15.86 -0.87
CA GLU A 167 -18.03 -16.45 -2.22
C GLU A 167 -18.16 -15.37 -3.32
N ASN A 168 -18.92 -14.30 -3.07
CA ASN A 168 -19.03 -13.15 -3.98
C ASN A 168 -17.69 -12.44 -4.12
N ASP A 169 -16.98 -12.24 -3.00
CA ASP A 169 -15.64 -11.63 -3.02
C ASP A 169 -14.64 -12.48 -3.80
N ILE A 170 -14.65 -13.79 -3.58
CA ILE A 170 -13.79 -14.74 -4.29
C ILE A 170 -14.08 -14.67 -5.79
N ASN A 171 -15.35 -14.67 -6.20
CA ASN A 171 -15.75 -14.55 -7.61
C ASN A 171 -15.31 -13.20 -8.21
N TYR A 172 -15.41 -12.11 -7.45
CA TYR A 172 -14.96 -10.79 -7.85
C TYR A 172 -13.43 -10.77 -8.07
N LEU A 173 -12.67 -11.27 -7.10
CA LEU A 173 -11.20 -11.29 -7.13
C LEU A 173 -10.67 -12.28 -8.18
N HIS A 174 -11.34 -13.39 -8.42
CA HIS A 174 -11.00 -14.34 -9.48
C HIS A 174 -11.04 -13.66 -10.86
N LYS A 175 -12.02 -12.78 -11.13
CA LYS A 175 -12.09 -12.02 -12.38
C LYS A 175 -10.96 -11.00 -12.54
N LEU A 176 -10.33 -10.57 -11.45
CA LEU A 176 -9.14 -9.72 -11.51
C LEU A 176 -7.90 -10.49 -11.97
N GLY A 177 -7.91 -11.82 -11.89
CA GLY A 177 -6.80 -12.67 -12.31
C GLY A 177 -5.57 -12.51 -11.43
N ILE A 178 -5.75 -12.47 -10.10
CA ILE A 178 -4.65 -12.32 -9.13
C ILE A 178 -3.66 -13.49 -9.31
N ALA A 179 -2.49 -13.19 -9.86
CA ALA A 179 -1.44 -14.15 -10.16
C ALA A 179 -0.64 -14.54 -8.91
N VAL A 180 -0.54 -13.66 -7.92
CA VAL A 180 0.23 -13.88 -6.69
C VAL A 180 -0.48 -13.32 -5.47
N VAL A 181 -0.50 -14.11 -4.39
CA VAL A 181 -0.86 -13.68 -3.03
C VAL A 181 0.41 -13.75 -2.17
N CYS A 182 0.83 -12.60 -1.65
CA CYS A 182 1.98 -12.48 -0.75
C CYS A 182 1.50 -12.22 0.69
N ASP A 183 1.69 -13.20 1.58
CA ASP A 183 1.17 -13.20 2.94
C ASP A 183 2.29 -13.02 3.97
N PHE A 184 2.40 -11.81 4.50
CA PHE A 184 3.39 -11.44 5.50
C PHE A 184 3.05 -11.93 6.91
N ARG A 185 1.93 -12.63 7.12
CA ARG A 185 1.53 -13.09 8.45
C ARG A 185 2.48 -14.16 8.98
N SER A 186 2.52 -14.32 10.29
CA SER A 186 3.21 -15.42 10.97
C SER A 186 2.49 -16.76 10.76
N ASN A 187 3.12 -17.84 11.21
CA ASN A 187 2.53 -19.17 11.23
C ASN A 187 1.25 -19.23 12.06
N GLU A 188 1.24 -18.59 13.23
CA GLU A 188 0.08 -18.59 14.13
C GLU A 188 -1.09 -17.82 13.55
N GLU A 189 -0.84 -16.65 12.96
CA GLU A 189 -1.87 -15.85 12.31
C GLU A 189 -2.50 -16.60 11.13
N ARG A 190 -1.69 -17.28 10.30
CA ARG A 190 -2.21 -18.11 9.19
C ARG A 190 -2.94 -19.36 9.66
N ALA A 191 -2.52 -19.97 10.77
CA ALA A 191 -3.20 -21.12 11.33
C ALA A 191 -4.57 -20.74 11.93
N ALA A 192 -4.66 -19.56 12.55
CA ALA A 192 -5.92 -19.03 13.08
C ALA A 192 -6.88 -18.56 11.98
N GLU A 193 -6.34 -17.95 10.91
CA GLU A 193 -7.09 -17.39 9.80
C GLU A 193 -6.50 -17.83 8.44
N PRO A 194 -6.81 -19.04 7.95
CA PRO A 194 -6.27 -19.55 6.69
C PRO A 194 -6.60 -18.64 5.49
N THR A 195 -5.60 -18.36 4.64
CA THR A 195 -5.80 -17.59 3.41
C THR A 195 -6.43 -18.47 2.32
N PRO A 196 -7.60 -18.12 1.75
CA PRO A 196 -8.26 -18.91 0.70
C PRO A 196 -7.64 -18.66 -0.69
N TRP A 197 -6.31 -18.67 -0.82
CA TRP A 197 -5.61 -18.25 -2.03
C TRP A 197 -5.91 -19.14 -3.25
N GLN A 198 -6.15 -20.44 -3.05
CA GLN A 198 -6.51 -21.37 -4.13
C GLN A 198 -7.86 -21.05 -4.78
N ALA A 199 -8.75 -20.40 -4.04
CA ALA A 199 -10.05 -19.99 -4.56
C ALA A 199 -9.95 -18.78 -5.51
N LEU A 200 -8.84 -18.03 -5.46
CA LEU A 200 -8.61 -16.87 -6.32
C LEU A 200 -8.16 -17.25 -7.74
N GLY A 201 -7.63 -18.47 -7.92
CA GLY A 201 -7.20 -18.99 -9.23
C GLY A 201 -6.32 -20.23 -9.09
N GLN A 202 -6.44 -21.16 -10.04
CA GLN A 202 -5.65 -22.41 -10.02
C GLN A 202 -4.14 -22.18 -10.15
N GLU A 203 -3.76 -21.17 -10.93
CA GLU A 203 -2.36 -20.78 -11.16
C GLU A 203 -1.86 -19.72 -10.17
N THR A 204 -2.69 -19.29 -9.21
CA THR A 204 -2.32 -18.26 -8.23
C THR A 204 -1.20 -18.78 -7.34
N ARG A 205 -0.07 -18.07 -7.29
CA ARG A 205 1.06 -18.43 -6.44
C ARG A 205 0.88 -17.87 -5.05
N TYR A 206 1.22 -18.66 -4.03
CA TYR A 206 1.18 -18.24 -2.64
C TYR A 206 2.60 -18.08 -2.08
N LEU A 207 2.97 -16.84 -1.77
CA LEU A 207 4.25 -16.51 -1.13
C LEU A 207 4.02 -16.30 0.36
N HIS A 208 4.68 -17.12 1.18
CA HIS A 208 4.60 -17.05 2.63
C HIS A 208 5.91 -17.56 3.24
N TRP A 209 6.19 -17.18 4.49
CA TRP A 209 7.45 -17.51 5.17
C TRP A 209 7.19 -18.21 6.49
N GLN A 210 7.96 -19.23 6.80
CA GLN A 210 7.89 -19.95 8.07
C GLN A 210 8.57 -19.12 9.15
N TYR A 211 7.77 -18.49 10.01
CA TYR A 211 8.24 -17.69 11.13
C TYR A 211 7.13 -17.57 12.18
N SER A 212 7.49 -17.39 13.44
CA SER A 212 6.58 -17.31 14.58
C SER A 212 6.75 -15.97 15.29
N TYR A 213 5.66 -15.26 15.58
CA TYR A 213 5.75 -14.08 16.45
C TYR A 213 5.99 -14.46 17.93
N ARG A 214 5.90 -15.75 18.28
CA ARG A 214 6.05 -16.25 19.65
C ARG A 214 7.47 -16.67 19.97
N SER A 215 8.21 -17.17 18.97
CA SER A 215 9.59 -17.65 19.14
C SER A 215 10.62 -16.82 18.40
N ASP A 216 10.23 -16.04 17.38
CA ASP A 216 11.18 -15.21 16.65
C ASP A 216 11.19 -13.81 17.25
N GLU A 217 12.38 -13.31 17.56
CA GLU A 217 12.64 -11.96 18.10
C GLU A 217 12.08 -10.82 17.21
N SER A 218 11.57 -11.16 16.03
CA SER A 218 11.01 -10.25 15.03
C SER A 218 9.82 -9.43 15.52
N TRP A 219 8.98 -9.91 16.43
CA TRP A 219 8.02 -9.06 17.11
C TRP A 219 8.26 -9.27 18.58
N GLY A 220 9.16 -8.46 19.16
CA GLY A 220 9.50 -8.53 20.59
C GLY A 220 8.29 -8.95 21.41
N ASP A 221 8.45 -10.03 22.18
CA ASP A 221 7.38 -10.89 22.68
C ASP A 221 6.06 -10.13 22.88
N MET A 222 5.07 -10.39 22.01
CA MET A 222 3.74 -9.77 22.10
C MET A 222 3.13 -9.94 23.50
N ARG A 223 3.51 -10.99 24.24
CA ARG A 223 3.11 -11.17 25.65
C ARG A 223 3.83 -10.23 26.60
N GLN A 224 5.09 -9.90 26.33
CA GLN A 224 5.81 -8.84 27.05
C GLN A 224 5.13 -7.50 26.79
N TRP A 225 4.77 -7.20 25.54
CA TRP A 225 3.94 -6.05 25.16
C TRP A 225 2.63 -6.01 25.96
N LEU A 226 1.86 -7.09 25.94
CA LEU A 226 0.60 -7.22 26.69
C LEU A 226 0.75 -7.09 28.21
N SER A 227 1.89 -7.52 28.76
CA SER A 227 2.18 -7.44 30.20
C SER A 227 2.58 -6.03 30.66
N VAL A 228 3.04 -5.17 29.74
CA VAL A 228 3.39 -3.78 30.04
C VAL A 228 2.31 -2.78 29.62
N THR A 229 1.31 -3.18 28.83
CA THR A 229 0.30 -2.28 28.24
C THR A 229 -0.85 -1.84 29.13
N SER A 230 -1.16 -2.54 30.23
CA SER A 230 -2.36 -2.23 31.02
C SER A 230 -2.38 -0.81 31.59
N ASP A 231 -1.21 -0.22 31.85
CA ASP A 231 -1.05 1.14 32.39
C ASP A 231 -0.28 2.09 31.45
N MET A 232 -0.14 1.74 30.16
CA MET A 232 0.59 2.59 29.22
C MET A 232 -0.16 3.89 28.93
N THR A 233 0.59 4.99 28.96
CA THR A 233 0.13 6.28 28.44
C THR A 233 0.15 6.28 26.91
N ALA A 234 -0.60 7.22 26.29
CA ALA A 234 -0.59 7.40 24.85
C ALA A 234 0.80 7.71 24.27
N SER A 235 1.64 8.47 24.99
CA SER A 235 3.00 8.78 24.56
C SER A 235 3.91 7.55 24.58
N GLN A 236 3.78 6.69 25.59
CA GLN A 236 4.51 5.43 25.66
C GLN A 236 4.07 4.49 24.53
N ALA A 237 2.76 4.35 24.29
CA ALA A 237 2.23 3.50 23.21
C ALA A 237 2.73 3.97 21.84
N ARG A 238 2.67 5.29 21.58
CA ARG A 238 3.22 5.89 20.36
C ARG A 238 4.72 5.63 20.22
N SER A 239 5.50 5.87 21.27
CA SER A 239 6.96 5.68 21.23
C SER A 239 7.34 4.23 20.92
N LEU A 240 6.61 3.27 21.50
CA LEU A 240 6.86 1.85 21.28
C LEU A 240 6.59 1.46 19.82
N ILE A 241 5.47 1.91 19.25
CA ILE A 241 5.15 1.63 17.85
C ILE A 241 6.12 2.32 16.90
N THR A 242 6.48 3.58 17.17
CA THR A 242 7.50 4.30 16.40
C THR A 242 8.83 3.54 16.36
N GLU A 243 9.30 3.02 17.50
CA GLU A 243 10.53 2.24 17.54
C GLU A 243 10.40 0.92 16.77
N SER A 244 9.29 0.20 16.97
CA SER A 244 9.02 -1.03 16.22
C SER A 244 9.02 -0.81 14.71
N TYR A 245 8.50 0.33 14.25
CA TYR A 245 8.51 0.74 12.84
C TYR A 245 9.91 1.09 12.34
N ARG A 246 10.75 1.73 13.16
CA ARG A 246 12.14 2.06 12.80
C ARG A 246 12.94 0.82 12.43
N ASP A 247 12.78 -0.27 13.19
CA ASP A 247 13.50 -1.53 13.00
C ASP A 247 12.82 -2.49 12.00
N ALA A 248 11.56 -2.21 11.63
CA ALA A 248 10.77 -3.10 10.78
C ALA A 248 11.39 -3.38 9.40
N PRO A 249 12.00 -2.42 8.68
CA PRO A 249 12.63 -2.66 7.39
C PRO A 249 13.70 -3.76 7.46
N THR A 250 14.62 -3.70 8.42
CA THR A 250 15.66 -4.71 8.62
C THR A 250 15.08 -6.08 8.97
N ARG A 251 14.08 -6.09 9.85
CA ARG A 251 13.42 -7.30 10.34
C ARG A 251 12.59 -8.03 9.27
N PHE A 252 11.97 -7.30 8.34
CA PHE A 252 11.17 -7.86 7.25
C PHE A 252 11.90 -7.85 5.90
N GLY A 253 13.17 -7.44 5.86
CA GLY A 253 13.98 -7.24 4.66
C GLY A 253 13.89 -8.40 3.67
N ASP A 254 14.14 -9.64 4.11
CA ASP A 254 14.08 -10.83 3.24
C ASP A 254 12.69 -11.06 2.61
N ARG A 255 11.63 -10.75 3.35
CA ARG A 255 10.24 -10.92 2.86
C ARG A 255 9.90 -9.83 1.85
N TYR A 256 10.37 -8.61 2.09
CA TYR A 256 10.23 -7.51 1.12
C TYR A 256 11.10 -7.74 -0.11
N LYS A 257 12.32 -8.27 0.04
CA LYS A 257 13.18 -8.65 -1.09
C LYS A 257 12.45 -9.63 -2.02
N ALA A 258 11.90 -10.71 -1.48
CA ALA A 258 11.15 -11.69 -2.26
C ALA A 258 9.87 -11.12 -2.91
N LEU A 259 9.21 -10.13 -2.28
CA LEU A 259 8.15 -9.36 -2.93
C LEU A 259 8.68 -8.61 -4.15
N PHE A 260 9.77 -7.86 -4.01
CA PHE A 260 10.38 -7.08 -5.11
C PHE A 260 10.92 -7.97 -6.23
N GLU A 261 11.51 -9.13 -5.93
CA GLU A 261 11.89 -10.15 -6.92
C GLU A 261 10.66 -10.63 -7.73
N THR A 262 9.51 -10.78 -7.06
CA THR A 262 8.26 -11.15 -7.72
C THR A 262 7.72 -10.05 -8.63
N LEU A 263 7.88 -8.79 -8.22
CA LEU A 263 7.53 -7.62 -9.04
C LEU A 263 8.42 -7.52 -10.28
N LEU A 264 9.73 -7.70 -10.12
CA LEU A 264 10.70 -7.72 -11.24
C LEU A 264 10.42 -8.86 -12.22
N ALA A 265 9.92 -10.00 -11.74
CA ALA A 265 9.47 -11.11 -12.57
C ALA A 265 8.11 -10.86 -13.29
N ASN A 266 7.56 -9.64 -13.21
CA ASN A 266 6.30 -9.20 -13.83
C ASN A 266 5.11 -10.13 -13.54
N ARG A 267 4.93 -10.51 -12.26
CA ARG A 267 3.82 -11.40 -11.84
C ARG A 267 2.63 -10.65 -11.27
N ALA A 268 2.21 -9.59 -11.96
CA ALA A 268 0.96 -8.88 -11.65
C ALA A 268 -0.22 -9.43 -12.48
N PRO A 269 -1.47 -9.30 -12.02
CA PRO A 269 -1.90 -8.63 -10.79
C PRO A 269 -1.49 -9.36 -9.51
N LEU A 270 -0.95 -8.64 -8.53
CA LEU A 270 -0.44 -9.18 -7.27
C LEU A 270 -1.16 -8.53 -6.10
N THR A 271 -1.55 -9.33 -5.10
CA THR A 271 -1.98 -8.80 -3.79
C THR A 271 -0.99 -9.17 -2.70
N PHE A 272 -0.72 -8.24 -1.78
CA PHE A 272 0.10 -8.50 -0.60
C PHE A 272 -0.62 -8.04 0.66
N HIS A 273 -0.48 -8.82 1.72
CA HIS A 273 -1.27 -8.61 2.92
C HIS A 273 -0.58 -9.03 4.22
N CYS A 274 -1.17 -8.57 5.32
CA CYS A 274 -0.91 -9.02 6.67
C CYS A 274 -2.27 -9.24 7.37
N SER A 275 -2.35 -9.13 8.70
CA SER A 275 -3.63 -9.31 9.42
C SER A 275 -4.56 -8.11 9.24
N ALA A 276 -4.12 -6.92 9.66
CA ALA A 276 -4.89 -5.68 9.52
C ALA A 276 -4.76 -5.02 8.13
N GLY A 277 -3.69 -5.34 7.38
CA GLY A 277 -3.36 -4.63 6.15
C GLY A 277 -2.77 -3.25 6.36
N LYS A 278 -2.32 -2.98 7.60
CA LYS A 278 -1.81 -1.69 8.06
C LYS A 278 -0.28 -1.67 8.13
N ASP A 279 0.32 -2.49 8.99
CA ASP A 279 1.75 -2.33 9.34
C ASP A 279 2.71 -2.95 8.32
N ARG A 280 2.85 -4.29 8.33
CA ARG A 280 3.69 -5.03 7.37
C ARG A 280 3.31 -4.73 5.92
N THR A 281 2.01 -4.65 5.63
CA THR A 281 1.47 -4.26 4.33
C THR A 281 1.75 -2.79 4.01
N GLY A 282 1.63 -1.88 4.98
CA GLY A 282 1.86 -0.45 4.75
C GLY A 282 3.31 -0.12 4.47
N LEU A 283 4.24 -0.78 5.14
CA LEU A 283 5.67 -0.71 4.84
C LEU A 283 5.97 -1.22 3.43
N ALA A 284 5.44 -2.38 3.05
CA ALA A 284 5.59 -2.92 1.70
C ALA A 284 5.04 -1.96 0.63
N ALA A 285 3.82 -1.44 0.84
CA ALA A 285 3.22 -0.46 -0.07
C ALA A 285 4.05 0.84 -0.14
N GLY A 286 4.56 1.33 0.99
CA GLY A 286 5.40 2.51 1.04
C GLY A 286 6.71 2.34 0.26
N LEU A 287 7.38 1.20 0.43
CA LEU A 287 8.58 0.85 -0.32
C LEU A 287 8.32 0.74 -1.83
N ILE A 288 7.22 0.06 -2.23
CA ILE A 288 6.82 -0.06 -3.63
C ILE A 288 6.59 1.33 -4.24
N LEU A 289 5.76 2.16 -3.60
CA LEU A 289 5.44 3.49 -4.12
C LEU A 289 6.68 4.39 -4.17
N TYR A 290 7.59 4.28 -3.20
CA TYR A 290 8.88 4.99 -3.21
C TYR A 290 9.76 4.55 -4.38
N ALA A 291 9.91 3.23 -4.62
CA ALA A 291 10.66 2.71 -5.76
C ALA A 291 10.07 3.17 -7.10
N LEU A 292 8.74 3.28 -7.18
CA LEU A 292 8.02 3.80 -8.34
C LEU A 292 8.08 5.33 -8.48
N GLY A 293 8.71 6.06 -7.56
CA GLY A 293 8.91 7.51 -7.68
C GLY A 293 7.69 8.34 -7.27
N VAL A 294 6.78 7.78 -6.47
CA VAL A 294 5.64 8.51 -5.90
C VAL A 294 6.16 9.46 -4.79
N PRO A 295 5.70 10.73 -4.74
CA PRO A 295 6.13 11.67 -3.71
C PRO A 295 5.87 11.17 -2.27
N ARG A 296 6.83 11.41 -1.36
CA ARG A 296 6.77 10.94 0.04
C ARG A 296 5.45 11.29 0.74
N GLU A 297 4.95 12.51 0.58
CA GLU A 297 3.67 12.95 1.14
C GLU A 297 2.49 12.11 0.63
N THR A 298 2.47 11.73 -0.65
CA THR A 298 1.44 10.86 -1.24
C THR A 298 1.51 9.45 -0.66
N ILE A 299 2.72 8.93 -0.42
CA ILE A 299 2.92 7.63 0.21
C ILE A 299 2.36 7.61 1.63
N LEU A 300 2.68 8.64 2.43
CA LEU A 300 2.17 8.79 3.79
C LEU A 300 0.64 8.92 3.81
N ARG A 301 0.05 9.62 2.83
CA ARG A 301 -1.41 9.71 2.67
C ARG A 301 -2.05 8.35 2.35
N ASP A 302 -1.47 7.52 1.46
CA ASP A 302 -2.00 6.15 1.23
C ASP A 302 -1.97 5.30 2.51
N TYR A 303 -0.87 5.40 3.26
CA TYR A 303 -0.75 4.68 4.52
C TYR A 303 -1.87 5.08 5.49
N ALA A 304 -2.10 6.39 5.66
CA ALA A 304 -3.15 6.95 6.50
C ALA A 304 -4.58 6.57 6.08
N LEU A 305 -4.82 6.25 4.80
CA LEU A 305 -6.16 5.80 4.36
C LEU A 305 -6.66 4.58 5.14
N SER A 306 -5.76 3.76 5.69
CA SER A 306 -6.15 2.59 6.48
C SER A 306 -7.07 2.94 7.65
N GLU A 307 -6.94 4.12 8.26
CA GLU A 307 -7.84 4.63 9.32
C GLU A 307 -9.27 4.88 8.85
N THR A 308 -9.45 5.24 7.58
CA THR A 308 -10.76 5.56 7.01
C THR A 308 -11.43 4.37 6.35
N VAL A 309 -10.65 3.36 5.95
CA VAL A 309 -11.14 2.17 5.26
C VAL A 309 -11.55 1.09 6.25
N VAL A 310 -10.91 1.00 7.42
CA VAL A 310 -11.23 0.02 8.45
C VAL A 310 -11.35 0.69 9.81
N ASP A 311 -12.45 0.40 10.51
CA ASP A 311 -12.65 0.81 11.90
C ASP A 311 -12.02 -0.22 12.85
N TYR A 312 -10.71 -0.13 13.02
CA TYR A 312 -9.94 -1.07 13.87
C TYR A 312 -10.34 -1.01 15.35
N GLU A 313 -10.85 0.12 15.83
CA GLU A 313 -11.36 0.25 17.20
C GLU A 313 -12.65 -0.56 17.37
N LYS A 314 -13.57 -0.50 16.42
CA LYS A 314 -14.76 -1.33 16.44
C LYS A 314 -14.44 -2.82 16.34
N GLU A 315 -13.52 -3.20 15.45
CA GLU A 315 -13.09 -4.60 15.29
C GLU A 315 -12.50 -5.16 16.59
N ILE A 316 -11.58 -4.44 17.24
CA ILE A 316 -10.93 -4.94 18.46
C ILE A 316 -11.93 -5.13 19.61
N HIS A 317 -12.92 -4.24 19.72
CA HIS A 317 -14.00 -4.37 20.71
C HIS A 317 -14.91 -5.56 20.39
N THR A 318 -15.27 -5.75 19.12
CA THR A 318 -16.11 -6.89 18.69
C THR A 318 -15.41 -8.22 18.97
N GLU A 319 -14.12 -8.33 18.66
CA GLU A 319 -13.32 -9.52 18.96
C GLU A 319 -13.16 -9.76 20.46
N ALA A 320 -12.99 -8.70 21.26
CA ALA A 320 -12.90 -8.78 22.70
C ALA A 320 -14.20 -9.30 23.34
N GLU A 321 -15.36 -8.81 22.88
CA GLU A 321 -16.70 -9.24 23.31
C GLU A 321 -16.99 -10.68 22.94
N ALA A 322 -16.50 -11.15 21.79
CA ALA A 322 -16.61 -12.54 21.37
C ALA A 322 -15.79 -13.50 22.26
N GLY A 323 -14.83 -13.01 23.04
CA GLY A 323 -14.06 -13.79 24.03
C GLY A 323 -13.07 -14.80 23.44
N ASN A 324 -12.86 -14.76 22.12
CA ASN A 324 -12.08 -15.77 21.40
C ASN A 324 -10.59 -15.43 21.27
N ASN A 325 -10.19 -14.21 21.61
CA ASN A 325 -8.81 -13.75 21.49
C ASN A 325 -8.35 -12.94 22.73
N PRO A 326 -7.51 -13.52 23.60
CA PRO A 326 -6.98 -12.80 24.77
C PRO A 326 -6.21 -11.52 24.45
N LEU A 327 -5.57 -11.44 23.27
CA LEU A 327 -4.90 -10.22 22.80
C LEU A 327 -5.92 -9.11 22.54
N SER A 328 -7.03 -9.42 21.86
CA SER A 328 -8.08 -8.44 21.57
C SER A 328 -8.74 -7.94 22.86
N SER A 329 -9.02 -8.84 23.81
CA SER A 329 -9.54 -8.45 25.13
C SER A 329 -8.58 -7.53 25.90
N ALA A 330 -7.28 -7.83 25.87
CA ALA A 330 -6.29 -7.00 26.55
C ALA A 330 -6.13 -5.61 25.89
N ILE A 331 -6.10 -5.54 24.56
CA ILE A 331 -6.05 -4.27 23.83
C ILE A 331 -7.32 -3.45 24.08
N ALA A 332 -8.50 -4.07 24.02
CA ALA A 332 -9.77 -3.39 24.26
C ALA A 332 -9.86 -2.79 25.68
N ALA A 333 -9.21 -3.41 26.66
CA ALA A 333 -9.16 -2.94 28.05
C ALA A 333 -8.15 -1.81 28.32
N MET A 334 -7.28 -1.45 27.37
CA MET A 334 -6.32 -0.35 27.51
C MET A 334 -7.01 1.01 27.67
N ASP A 335 -6.28 1.98 28.23
CA ASP A 335 -6.67 3.40 28.19
C ASP A 335 -7.01 3.82 26.73
N PRO A 336 -8.15 4.51 26.49
CA PRO A 336 -8.58 4.85 25.14
C PRO A 336 -7.55 5.66 24.33
N ALA A 337 -6.74 6.52 24.97
CA ALA A 337 -5.73 7.29 24.26
C ALA A 337 -4.53 6.42 23.87
N ALA A 338 -4.11 5.49 24.74
CA ALA A 338 -3.07 4.52 24.45
C ALA A 338 -3.48 3.51 23.37
N ARG A 339 -4.71 2.98 23.46
CA ARG A 339 -5.27 2.08 22.45
C ARG A 339 -5.36 2.76 21.08
N ARG A 340 -5.84 4.00 21.02
CA ARG A 340 -5.85 4.76 19.76
C ARG A 340 -4.46 4.96 19.19
N ALA A 341 -3.46 5.27 20.01
CA ALA A 341 -2.07 5.40 19.55
C ALA A 341 -1.56 4.07 18.96
N LEU A 342 -1.91 2.94 19.57
CA LEU A 342 -1.55 1.59 19.10
C LEU A 342 -2.24 1.20 17.78
N MET A 343 -3.54 1.46 17.67
CA MET A 343 -4.38 0.92 16.60
C MET A 343 -4.40 1.78 15.33
N ARG A 344 -4.02 3.05 15.41
CA ARG A 344 -4.00 4.00 14.28
C ARG A 344 -2.97 3.68 13.20
N SER A 345 -3.16 4.26 12.02
CA SER A 345 -2.19 4.30 10.93
C SER A 345 -1.62 5.71 10.81
N ASP A 346 -0.97 6.17 11.89
CA ASP A 346 -0.38 7.50 11.98
C ASP A 346 0.81 7.62 11.00
N PRO A 347 0.80 8.56 10.05
CA PRO A 347 1.92 8.79 9.12
C PRO A 347 3.30 8.82 9.77
N ALA A 348 3.39 9.28 11.02
CA ALA A 348 4.65 9.30 11.78
C ALA A 348 5.29 7.91 11.93
N TYR A 349 4.51 6.83 11.91
CA TYR A 349 5.02 5.47 11.99
C TYR A 349 5.73 5.04 10.71
N LEU A 350 5.11 5.25 9.54
CA LEU A 350 5.76 4.97 8.27
C LEU A 350 6.99 5.88 8.06
N GLU A 351 6.90 7.14 8.49
CA GLU A 351 8.02 8.08 8.48
C GLU A 351 9.19 7.62 9.37
N ALA A 352 8.89 7.02 10.52
CA ALA A 352 9.90 6.45 11.41
C ALA A 352 10.64 5.25 10.78
N ALA A 353 9.94 4.45 9.98
CA ALA A 353 10.58 3.38 9.21
C ALA A 353 11.53 3.92 8.13
N PHE A 354 11.13 4.96 7.39
CA PHE A 354 12.02 5.65 6.45
C PHE A 354 13.24 6.24 7.16
N THR A 355 13.02 6.89 8.31
CA THR A 355 14.11 7.41 9.16
C THR A 355 15.05 6.29 9.59
N GLY A 356 14.53 5.12 9.96
CA GLY A 356 15.33 3.94 10.33
C GLY A 356 16.21 3.46 9.17
N MET A 357 15.65 3.40 7.95
CA MET A 357 16.43 3.07 6.75
C MET A 357 17.53 4.10 6.49
N GLU A 358 17.23 5.39 6.57
CA GLU A 358 18.19 6.48 6.38
C GLU A 358 19.32 6.43 7.42
N GLN A 359 18.99 6.14 8.69
CA GLN A 359 19.99 6.03 9.77
C GLN A 359 20.90 4.80 9.62
N GLN A 360 20.34 3.66 9.23
CA GLN A 360 21.08 2.40 9.18
C GLN A 360 21.84 2.19 7.85
N PHE A 361 21.29 2.68 6.74
CA PHE A 361 21.81 2.43 5.38
C PHE A 361 22.29 3.72 4.67
N GLY A 362 22.08 4.89 5.28
CA GLY A 362 22.46 6.20 4.74
C GLY A 362 21.39 6.84 3.84
N SER A 363 20.54 6.03 3.20
CA SER A 363 19.36 6.50 2.45
C SER A 363 18.37 5.35 2.23
N ILE A 364 17.13 5.69 1.84
CA ILE A 364 16.14 4.68 1.42
C ILE A 364 16.60 3.98 0.14
N ASP A 365 17.22 4.70 -0.81
CA ASP A 365 17.77 4.12 -2.04
C ASP A 365 18.87 3.08 -1.73
N ALA A 366 19.74 3.37 -0.78
CA ALA A 366 20.74 2.42 -0.31
C ALA A 366 20.12 1.16 0.33
N TYR A 367 19.03 1.31 1.08
CA TYR A 367 18.27 0.16 1.59
C TYR A 367 17.63 -0.67 0.46
N LEU A 368 17.03 -0.01 -0.54
CA LEU A 368 16.46 -0.68 -1.72
C LEU A 368 17.53 -1.52 -2.44
N GLU A 369 18.71 -0.95 -2.67
CA GLU A 369 19.81 -1.64 -3.35
C GLU A 369 20.39 -2.78 -2.48
N GLN A 370 20.82 -2.47 -1.26
CA GLN A 370 21.58 -3.40 -0.42
C GLN A 370 20.73 -4.53 0.16
N VAL A 371 19.46 -4.25 0.50
CA VAL A 371 18.58 -5.22 1.16
C VAL A 371 17.60 -5.83 0.16
N LEU A 372 16.97 -5.01 -0.69
CA LEU A 372 15.93 -5.50 -1.60
C LEU A 372 16.48 -5.91 -2.98
N GLY A 373 17.75 -5.62 -3.28
CA GLY A 373 18.34 -5.89 -4.59
C GLY A 373 17.77 -5.02 -5.70
N VAL A 374 17.27 -3.82 -5.37
CA VAL A 374 16.67 -2.87 -6.31
C VAL A 374 17.67 -1.74 -6.55
N ASP A 375 18.64 -2.01 -7.42
CA ASP A 375 19.54 -0.99 -7.96
C ASP A 375 18.82 -0.09 -8.99
N SER A 376 19.58 0.79 -9.66
CA SER A 376 19.03 1.70 -10.67
C SER A 376 18.39 0.99 -11.87
N GLU A 377 18.92 -0.16 -12.30
CA GLU A 377 18.40 -0.92 -13.44
C GLU A 377 17.10 -1.63 -13.05
N ALA A 378 17.11 -2.33 -11.92
CA ALA A 378 15.92 -2.96 -11.35
C ALA A 378 14.81 -1.93 -11.09
N ARG A 379 15.15 -0.74 -10.58
CA ARG A 379 14.18 0.35 -10.38
C ARG A 379 13.58 0.82 -11.71
N ALA A 380 14.40 1.02 -12.74
CA ALA A 380 13.92 1.39 -14.07
C ALA A 380 12.99 0.29 -14.65
N GLN A 381 13.31 -0.99 -14.45
CA GLN A 381 12.47 -2.10 -14.85
C GLN A 381 11.11 -2.07 -14.11
N LEU A 382 11.10 -1.94 -12.78
CA LEU A 382 9.87 -1.81 -12.01
C LEU A 382 9.00 -0.66 -12.52
N GLN A 383 9.60 0.49 -12.79
CA GLN A 383 8.90 1.65 -13.33
C GLN A 383 8.32 1.38 -14.72
N SER A 384 9.03 0.63 -15.58
CA SER A 384 8.50 0.24 -16.91
C SER A 384 7.30 -0.71 -16.81
N LEU A 385 7.29 -1.59 -15.80
CA LEU A 385 6.23 -2.58 -15.58
C LEU A 385 4.99 -1.98 -14.91
N TYR A 386 5.18 -1.05 -13.98
CA TYR A 386 4.14 -0.60 -13.05
C TYR A 386 3.77 0.87 -13.17
N LEU A 387 4.41 1.63 -14.07
CA LEU A 387 3.97 2.99 -14.41
C LEU A 387 3.37 3.06 -15.81
N THR A 388 2.56 4.09 -16.01
CA THR A 388 1.99 4.45 -17.31
C THR A 388 2.06 5.95 -17.48
N ALA A 389 2.29 6.41 -18.70
CA ALA A 389 1.87 7.75 -19.08
C ALA A 389 0.34 7.79 -19.09
N GLN A 390 -0.25 8.94 -18.77
CA GLN A 390 -1.67 9.20 -18.95
C GLN A 390 -1.84 10.53 -19.67
#